data_AF-A0A176VJG5-F1
#
_entry.id   AF-A0A176VJG5-F1
#
_cell.length_a   1.000
_cell.length_b   1.000
_cell.length_c   1.000
_cell.angle_alpha   90.00
_cell.angle_beta   90.00
_cell.angle_gamma   90.00
#
_symmetry.space_group_name_H-M   'P 1'
#
loop_
_entity.id
_entity.type
_entity.pdbx_description
1 polymer ?
#
loop_
_entity_poly.entity_id
_entity_poly.type
_entity_poly.pdbx_seq_one_letter_code
_entity_poly.pdbx_strand_id
1 'polypeptide(L)'
;MGRAGKRGWLKIYEIYGVQEAGPVAGLVWQATALGVGVGLLYFYFSTCTRALAETVKFVPLQAWGFFIGFAMGMMALMALCFIITAANILYTNVVLRHKMARRMVGMVEDWSKVDSVLDVGCGRGHLLNTVALRLKKEGGGGRVVGVDLWLNGKGTRKSMASTLNTSKLEQTQEYVTCKSGDARNLPFSDQYFDAVVSALCLNNLGEEHGRSTAKAAKERLKGLQEIIRVLKPGGQAVLWDLFHGPEYEVKLRDLGMESVTISELRIYPKDLHHLRELVANSQIYKLFRRGRAYDEPCTVPLGWTSSEQIAPEGTSRGAWEHVDPARERAER
;
A
#
# COMPACT_ATOMS: atom_id res chain seq x y z
N MET A 1 -9.24 -16.30 27.19
CA MET A 1 -8.98 -16.23 25.72
C MET A 1 -10.19 -16.78 24.98
N GLY A 2 -11.25 -15.98 24.77
CA GLY A 2 -12.58 -16.51 24.40
C GLY A 2 -13.26 -15.77 23.26
N ARG A 3 -13.77 -16.52 22.27
CA ARG A 3 -14.82 -16.21 21.26
C ARG A 3 -14.72 -14.95 20.38
N ALA A 4 -13.83 -13.99 20.62
CA ALA A 4 -13.65 -12.80 19.77
C ALA A 4 -12.94 -13.07 18.42
N GLY A 5 -12.33 -14.25 18.26
CA GLY A 5 -11.49 -14.58 17.10
C GLY A 5 -12.24 -14.76 15.79
N LYS A 6 -13.27 -15.63 15.72
CA LYS A 6 -13.90 -15.98 14.43
C LYS A 6 -14.83 -14.88 13.88
N ARG A 7 -15.62 -14.21 14.73
CA ARG A 7 -16.50 -13.10 14.31
C ARG A 7 -15.71 -11.85 13.93
N GLY A 8 -14.55 -11.62 14.55
CA GLY A 8 -13.68 -10.48 14.23
C GLY A 8 -13.10 -10.57 12.82
N TRP A 9 -12.56 -11.73 12.43
CA TRP A 9 -11.96 -11.89 11.10
C TRP A 9 -12.98 -11.80 9.98
N LEU A 10 -14.17 -12.40 10.14
CA LEU A 10 -15.24 -12.31 9.13
C LEU A 10 -15.64 -10.85 8.88
N LYS A 11 -15.82 -10.05 9.94
CA LYS A 11 -16.10 -8.61 9.81
C LYS A 11 -14.96 -7.87 9.09
N ILE A 12 -13.70 -8.18 9.39
CA ILE A 12 -12.55 -7.59 8.70
C ILE A 12 -12.56 -7.95 7.20
N TYR A 13 -12.85 -9.21 6.85
CA TYR A 13 -12.96 -9.63 5.44
C TYR A 13 -14.15 -9.00 4.72
N GLU A 14 -15.28 -8.82 5.40
CA GLU A 14 -16.46 -8.15 4.86
C GLU A 14 -16.17 -6.68 4.54
N ILE A 15 -15.44 -5.99 5.42
CA ILE A 15 -15.13 -4.57 5.25
C ILE A 15 -14.01 -4.35 4.22
N TYR A 16 -12.95 -5.15 4.26
CA TYR A 16 -11.73 -4.90 3.47
C TYR A 16 -11.48 -5.91 2.34
N GLY A 17 -12.02 -7.12 2.45
CA GLY A 17 -11.79 -8.22 1.51
C GLY A 17 -12.63 -8.14 0.23
N VAL A 18 -13.79 -7.48 0.26
CA VAL A 18 -14.72 -7.37 -0.89
C VAL A 18 -14.05 -6.79 -2.13
N GLN A 19 -13.11 -5.85 -1.97
CA GLN A 19 -12.41 -5.24 -3.12
C GLN A 19 -11.31 -6.11 -3.72
N GLU A 20 -10.88 -7.15 -3.00
CA GLU A 20 -9.97 -8.19 -3.50
C GLU A 20 -10.72 -9.38 -4.12
N ALA A 21 -12.06 -9.41 -4.03
CA ALA A 21 -12.88 -10.51 -4.51
C ALA A 21 -12.68 -10.79 -6.01
N GLY A 22 -12.51 -9.76 -6.85
CA GLY A 22 -12.30 -9.93 -8.29
C GLY A 22 -11.04 -10.75 -8.63
N PRO A 23 -9.82 -10.27 -8.28
CA PRO A 23 -8.59 -11.02 -8.53
C PRO A 23 -8.57 -12.40 -7.86
N VAL A 24 -9.07 -12.49 -6.62
CA VAL A 24 -9.13 -13.77 -5.89
C VAL A 24 -10.09 -14.75 -6.59
N ALA A 25 -11.27 -14.30 -7.01
CA ALA A 25 -12.22 -15.13 -7.74
C ALA A 25 -11.65 -15.58 -9.10
N GLY A 26 -10.94 -14.70 -9.81
CA GLY A 26 -10.25 -15.06 -11.06
C GLY A 26 -9.23 -16.18 -10.87
N LEU A 27 -8.40 -16.10 -9.83
CA LEU A 27 -7.41 -17.13 -9.49
C LEU A 27 -8.08 -18.45 -9.08
N VAL A 28 -9.13 -18.38 -8.25
CA VAL A 28 -9.89 -19.57 -7.82
C VAL A 28 -10.57 -20.24 -9.01
N TRP A 29 -11.14 -19.44 -9.93
CA TRP A 29 -11.73 -19.95 -11.17
C TRP A 29 -10.68 -20.67 -12.03
N GLN A 30 -9.52 -20.06 -12.24
CA GLN A 30 -8.42 -20.68 -13.01
C GLN A 30 -7.93 -21.98 -12.36
N ALA A 31 -7.75 -21.99 -11.04
CA ALA A 31 -7.38 -23.20 -10.31
C ALA A 31 -8.44 -24.30 -10.45
N THR A 32 -9.73 -23.93 -10.39
CA THR A 32 -10.84 -24.87 -10.55
C THR A 32 -10.88 -25.43 -11.97
N ALA A 33 -10.75 -24.59 -12.99
CA ALA A 33 -10.73 -25.01 -14.39
C ALA A 33 -9.57 -25.98 -14.68
N LEU A 34 -8.36 -25.69 -14.18
CA LEU A 34 -7.22 -26.59 -14.29
C LEU A 34 -7.45 -27.90 -13.53
N GLY A 35 -8.00 -27.85 -12.32
CA GLY A 35 -8.33 -29.04 -11.54
C GLY A 35 -9.35 -29.95 -12.23
N VAL A 36 -10.41 -29.37 -12.81
CA VAL A 36 -11.39 -30.10 -13.63
C VAL A 36 -10.72 -30.71 -14.86
N GLY A 37 -9.86 -29.95 -15.56
CA GLY A 37 -9.10 -30.45 -16.71
C GLY A 37 -8.20 -31.64 -16.36
N VAL A 38 -7.50 -31.60 -15.22
CA VAL A 38 -6.72 -32.72 -14.70
C VAL A 38 -7.60 -33.92 -14.40
N GLY A 39 -8.77 -33.72 -13.78
CA GLY A 39 -9.73 -34.80 -13.49
C GLY A 39 -10.28 -35.46 -14.75
N LEU A 40 -10.61 -34.68 -15.78
CA LEU A 40 -11.05 -35.19 -17.08
C LEU A 40 -9.94 -35.96 -17.79
N LEU A 41 -8.72 -35.42 -17.84
CA LEU A 41 -7.59 -36.12 -18.46
C LEU A 41 -7.22 -37.41 -17.72
N TYR A 42 -7.36 -37.43 -16.40
CA TYR A 42 -7.20 -38.65 -15.61
C TYR A 42 -8.27 -39.69 -15.99
N PHE A 43 -9.54 -39.28 -16.05
CA PHE A 43 -10.65 -40.19 -16.41
C PHE A 43 -10.52 -40.74 -17.84
N TYR A 44 -10.11 -39.91 -18.78
CA TYR A 44 -9.93 -40.28 -20.18
C TYR A 44 -8.48 -40.71 -20.53
N PHE A 45 -7.63 -40.95 -19.54
CA PHE A 45 -6.19 -41.15 -19.75
C PHE A 45 -5.90 -42.28 -20.75
N SER A 46 -6.54 -43.43 -20.57
CA SER A 46 -6.37 -44.60 -21.45
C SER A 46 -6.92 -44.35 -22.87
N THR A 47 -8.04 -43.64 -22.98
CA THR A 47 -8.65 -43.29 -24.27
C THR A 47 -7.79 -42.29 -25.04
N CYS A 48 -7.31 -41.23 -24.39
CA CYS A 48 -6.47 -40.21 -25.00
C CYS A 48 -5.10 -40.77 -25.43
N THR A 49 -4.47 -41.57 -24.58
CA THR A 49 -3.16 -42.19 -24.91
C THR A 49 -3.26 -43.12 -26.12
N ARG A 50 -4.30 -43.95 -26.20
CA ARG A 50 -4.52 -44.84 -27.36
C ARG A 50 -4.84 -44.04 -28.64
N ALA A 51 -5.73 -43.07 -28.57
CA ALA A 51 -6.10 -42.24 -29.73
C ALA A 51 -4.88 -41.51 -30.32
N LEU A 52 -4.01 -40.95 -29.47
CA LEU A 52 -2.79 -40.29 -29.92
C LEU A 52 -1.78 -41.28 -30.52
N ALA A 53 -1.62 -42.46 -29.92
CA ALA A 53 -0.73 -43.50 -30.44
C ALA A 53 -1.19 -44.05 -31.80
N GLU A 54 -2.50 -44.18 -32.02
CA GLU A 54 -3.07 -44.59 -33.30
C GLU A 54 -2.87 -43.53 -34.40
N THR A 55 -2.95 -42.25 -34.02
CA THR A 55 -2.75 -41.12 -34.92
C THR A 55 -1.27 -40.94 -35.29
N VAL A 56 -0.37 -41.12 -34.33
CA VAL A 56 1.07 -40.85 -34.46
C VAL A 56 1.87 -42.12 -34.17
N LYS A 57 1.89 -43.02 -35.16
CA LYS A 57 2.42 -44.39 -35.03
C LYS A 57 3.92 -44.49 -34.72
N PHE A 58 4.70 -43.43 -34.98
CA PHE A 58 6.14 -43.43 -34.70
C PHE A 58 6.48 -43.17 -33.23
N VAL A 59 5.52 -42.72 -32.42
CA VAL A 59 5.71 -42.48 -30.98
C VAL A 59 5.13 -43.66 -30.20
N PRO A 60 5.91 -44.32 -29.33
CA PRO A 60 5.41 -45.46 -28.56
C PRO A 60 4.35 -45.03 -27.54
N LEU A 61 3.40 -45.92 -27.24
CA LEU A 61 2.29 -45.67 -26.30
C LEU A 61 2.79 -45.16 -24.93
N GLN A 62 3.93 -45.68 -24.46
CA GLN A 62 4.56 -45.29 -23.20
C GLN A 62 4.98 -43.82 -23.21
N ALA A 63 5.47 -43.29 -24.34
CA ALA A 63 5.84 -41.90 -24.47
C ALA A 63 4.61 -40.98 -24.42
N TRP A 64 3.51 -41.34 -25.09
CA TRP A 64 2.25 -40.60 -24.96
C TRP A 64 1.71 -40.59 -23.53
N GLY A 65 1.77 -41.74 -22.84
CA GLY A 65 1.43 -41.83 -21.42
C GLY A 65 2.27 -40.90 -20.55
N PHE A 66 3.58 -40.83 -20.79
CA PHE A 66 4.48 -39.91 -20.12
C PHE A 66 4.11 -38.45 -20.38
N PHE A 67 3.92 -38.04 -21.64
CA PHE A 67 3.60 -36.64 -21.97
C PHE A 67 2.27 -36.18 -21.39
N ILE A 68 1.22 -37.02 -21.46
CA ILE A 68 -0.08 -36.71 -20.86
C ILE A 68 0.05 -36.63 -19.33
N GLY A 69 0.73 -37.59 -18.70
CA GLY A 69 0.95 -37.58 -17.25
C GLY A 69 1.76 -36.37 -16.79
N PHE A 70 2.80 -35.99 -17.54
CA PHE A 70 3.61 -34.80 -17.29
C PHE A 70 2.78 -33.51 -17.41
N ALA A 71 1.98 -33.39 -18.48
CA ALA A 71 1.09 -32.25 -18.67
C ALA A 71 0.07 -32.14 -17.52
N MET A 72 -0.53 -33.26 -17.09
CA MET A 72 -1.41 -33.29 -15.92
C MET A 72 -0.70 -32.83 -14.65
N GLY A 73 0.54 -33.27 -14.43
CA GLY A 73 1.38 -32.82 -13.31
C GLY A 73 1.63 -31.32 -13.32
N MET A 74 1.98 -30.75 -14.49
CA MET A 74 2.18 -29.30 -14.64
C MET A 74 0.88 -28.51 -14.38
N MET A 75 -0.26 -28.98 -14.89
CA MET A 75 -1.55 -28.33 -14.66
C MET A 75 -1.95 -28.38 -13.18
N ALA A 76 -1.72 -29.51 -12.50
CA ALA A 76 -1.98 -29.63 -11.07
C ALA A 76 -1.09 -28.69 -10.24
N LEU A 77 0.20 -28.59 -10.59
CA LEU A 77 1.13 -27.65 -9.95
C LEU A 77 0.70 -26.19 -10.16
N MET A 78 0.29 -25.83 -11.38
CA MET A 78 -0.20 -24.49 -11.69
C MET A 78 -1.49 -24.15 -10.91
N ALA A 79 -2.43 -25.09 -10.81
CA ALA A 79 -3.64 -24.93 -10.02
C ALA A 79 -3.32 -24.66 -8.54
N LEU A 80 -2.36 -25.40 -7.98
CA LEU A 80 -1.88 -25.18 -6.61
C LEU A 80 -1.25 -23.78 -6.45
N CYS A 81 -0.42 -23.34 -7.39
CA CYS A 81 0.17 -22.00 -7.37
C CYS A 81 -0.88 -20.89 -7.37
N PHE A 82 -1.97 -21.03 -8.14
CA PHE A 82 -3.07 -20.06 -8.13
C PHE A 82 -3.81 -20.01 -6.80
N ILE A 83 -4.06 -21.16 -6.16
CA ILE A 83 -4.67 -21.22 -4.82
C ILE A 83 -3.77 -20.54 -3.79
N ILE A 84 -2.47 -20.84 -3.80
CA ILE A 84 -1.49 -20.21 -2.89
C ILE A 84 -1.44 -18.70 -3.12
N THR A 85 -1.45 -18.26 -4.38
CA THR A 85 -1.46 -16.83 -4.74
C THR A 85 -2.73 -16.14 -4.24
N ALA A 86 -3.90 -16.75 -4.43
CA ALA A 86 -5.16 -16.23 -3.93
C ALA A 86 -5.16 -16.10 -2.40
N ALA A 87 -4.66 -17.11 -1.70
CA ALA A 87 -4.50 -17.08 -0.25
C ALA A 87 -3.51 -16.00 0.22
N ASN A 88 -2.39 -15.82 -0.49
CA ASN A 88 -1.41 -14.77 -0.20
C ASN A 88 -1.99 -13.37 -0.40
N ILE A 89 -2.77 -13.13 -1.45
CA ILE A 89 -3.45 -11.84 -1.68
C ILE A 89 -4.38 -11.51 -0.50
N LEU A 90 -5.22 -12.46 -0.09
CA LEU A 90 -6.11 -12.28 1.05
C LEU A 90 -5.34 -12.03 2.36
N TYR A 91 -4.32 -12.84 2.62
CA TYR A 91 -3.50 -12.71 3.82
C TYR A 91 -2.81 -11.35 3.90
N THR A 92 -2.13 -10.94 2.82
CA THR A 92 -1.33 -9.70 2.78
C THR A 92 -2.21 -8.45 2.79
N ASN A 93 -3.26 -8.39 1.97
CA ASN A 93 -4.07 -7.19 1.85
C ASN A 93 -5.09 -7.01 2.98
N VAL A 94 -5.49 -8.09 3.66
CA VAL A 94 -6.49 -8.00 4.74
C VAL A 94 -5.85 -8.25 6.09
N VAL A 95 -5.34 -9.46 6.32
CA VAL A 95 -4.88 -9.91 7.64
C VAL A 95 -3.63 -9.16 8.08
N LEU A 96 -2.63 -9.07 7.22
CA LEU A 96 -1.36 -8.44 7.55
C LEU A 96 -1.56 -6.94 7.78
N ARG A 97 -2.23 -6.22 6.86
CA ARG A 97 -2.53 -4.80 7.03
C ARG A 97 -3.26 -4.50 8.34
N HIS A 98 -4.25 -5.32 8.72
CA HIS A 98 -4.98 -5.14 9.98
C HIS A 98 -4.10 -5.41 11.22
N LYS A 99 -3.29 -6.47 11.21
CA LYS A 99 -2.31 -6.73 12.29
C LYS A 99 -1.32 -5.59 12.43
N MET A 100 -0.86 -5.07 11.30
CA MET A 100 0.10 -3.98 11.24
C MET A 100 -0.46 -2.66 11.74
N ALA A 101 -1.67 -2.30 11.30
CA ALA A 101 -2.34 -1.11 11.80
C ALA A 101 -2.47 -1.11 13.33
N ARG A 102 -2.89 -2.23 13.92
CA ARG A 102 -2.96 -2.34 15.40
C ARG A 102 -1.60 -2.24 16.07
N ARG A 103 -0.56 -2.81 15.48
CA ARG A 103 0.81 -2.72 16.00
C ARG A 103 1.33 -1.29 15.94
N MET A 104 1.11 -0.57 14.84
CA MET A 104 1.48 0.83 14.69
C MET A 104 0.75 1.72 15.71
N VAL A 105 -0.56 1.50 15.88
CA VAL A 105 -1.36 2.22 16.88
C VAL A 105 -0.84 1.96 18.30
N GLY A 106 -0.43 0.73 18.60
CA GLY A 106 0.17 0.38 19.89
C GLY A 106 1.58 0.94 20.13
N MET A 107 2.21 1.58 19.13
CA MET A 107 3.52 2.23 19.29
C MET A 107 3.42 3.68 19.75
N VAL A 108 2.26 4.32 19.60
CA VAL A 108 2.03 5.67 20.14
C VAL A 108 1.86 5.56 21.65
N GLU A 109 2.70 6.28 22.41
CA GLU A 109 2.87 6.11 23.87
C GLU A 109 1.58 6.42 24.65
N ASP A 110 0.97 7.57 24.37
CA ASP A 110 -0.11 8.12 25.19
C ASP A 110 -1.18 8.74 24.29
N TRP A 111 -2.25 7.97 24.04
CA TRP A 111 -3.37 8.39 23.23
C TRP A 111 -4.27 9.43 23.92
N SER A 112 -4.14 9.63 25.24
CA SER A 112 -4.93 10.63 25.97
C SER A 112 -4.51 12.06 25.65
N LYS A 113 -3.30 12.25 25.10
CA LYS A 113 -2.72 13.53 24.69
C LYS A 113 -2.79 13.77 23.18
N VAL A 114 -3.51 12.92 22.44
CA VAL A 114 -3.54 12.95 20.98
C VAL A 114 -4.92 13.42 20.53
N ASP A 115 -5.01 14.68 20.09
CA ASP A 115 -6.24 15.28 19.57
C ASP A 115 -6.29 15.29 18.05
N SER A 116 -5.15 15.26 17.38
CA SER A 116 -5.04 15.37 15.93
C SER A 116 -4.03 14.39 15.37
N VAL A 117 -4.50 13.52 14.46
CA VAL A 117 -3.68 12.51 13.80
C VAL A 117 -3.77 12.64 12.28
N LEU A 118 -2.65 12.49 11.59
CA LEU A 118 -2.60 12.40 10.14
C LEU A 118 -2.24 10.96 9.71
N ASP A 119 -3.02 10.36 8.81
CA ASP A 119 -2.67 9.14 8.09
C ASP A 119 -2.26 9.47 6.65
N VAL A 120 -0.97 9.40 6.35
CA VAL A 120 -0.39 9.71 5.03
C VAL A 120 -0.38 8.44 4.16
N GLY A 121 -1.03 8.52 3.00
CA GLY A 121 -1.31 7.38 2.14
C GLY A 121 -2.42 6.49 2.71
N CYS A 122 -3.50 7.09 3.22
CA CYS A 122 -4.52 6.38 3.98
C CYS A 122 -5.25 5.29 3.16
N GLY A 123 -5.17 5.34 1.83
CA GLY A 123 -5.67 4.31 0.91
C GLY A 123 -7.14 4.00 1.16
N ARG A 124 -7.44 2.76 1.52
CA ARG A 124 -8.80 2.29 1.86
C ARG A 124 -9.18 2.50 3.33
N GLY A 125 -8.29 3.08 4.13
CA GLY A 125 -8.56 3.45 5.52
C GLY A 125 -8.28 2.34 6.54
N HIS A 126 -7.46 1.33 6.24
CA HIS A 126 -7.10 0.30 7.23
C HIS A 126 -6.45 0.92 8.48
N LEU A 127 -5.41 1.73 8.27
CA LEU A 127 -4.67 2.38 9.35
C LEU A 127 -5.52 3.52 9.93
N LEU A 128 -6.05 4.40 9.08
CA LEU A 128 -7.02 5.45 9.41
C LEU A 128 -8.11 5.00 10.39
N ASN A 129 -8.86 3.95 10.06
CA ASN A 129 -9.97 3.48 10.90
C ASN A 129 -9.47 2.79 12.17
N THR A 130 -8.29 2.15 12.13
CA THR A 130 -7.69 1.56 13.33
C THR A 130 -7.26 2.65 14.33
N VAL A 131 -6.73 3.78 13.83
CA VAL A 131 -6.44 4.98 14.62
C VAL A 131 -7.74 5.58 15.17
N ALA A 132 -8.75 5.76 14.32
CA ALA A 132 -10.04 6.31 14.75
C ALA A 132 -10.72 5.46 15.84
N LEU A 133 -10.70 4.13 15.69
CA LEU A 133 -11.19 3.20 16.71
C LEU A 133 -10.43 3.33 18.03
N ARG A 134 -9.12 3.61 17.97
CA ARG A 134 -8.31 3.86 19.17
C ARG A 134 -8.72 5.15 19.86
N LEU A 135 -8.84 6.25 19.12
CA LEU A 135 -9.31 7.55 19.66
C LEU A 135 -10.69 7.40 20.31
N LYS A 136 -11.62 6.76 19.61
CA LYS A 136 -12.96 6.44 20.11
C LYS A 136 -12.93 5.63 21.42
N LYS A 137 -12.02 4.67 21.52
CA LYS A 137 -11.86 3.82 22.71
C LYS A 137 -11.34 4.60 23.92
N GLU A 138 -10.46 5.58 23.72
CA GLU A 138 -9.98 6.45 24.79
C GLU A 138 -11.04 7.45 25.27
N GLY A 139 -12.14 7.62 24.52
CA GLY A 139 -13.22 8.54 24.88
C GLY A 139 -12.90 10.01 24.61
N GLY A 140 -11.78 10.31 23.92
CA GLY A 140 -11.40 11.66 23.54
C GLY A 140 -12.10 12.16 22.28
N GLY A 141 -12.21 13.48 22.13
CA GLY A 141 -12.78 14.15 20.94
C GLY A 141 -11.79 14.30 19.77
N GLY A 142 -10.69 13.54 19.78
CA GLY A 142 -9.64 13.65 18.78
C GLY A 142 -10.11 13.28 17.37
N ARG A 143 -9.41 13.74 16.35
CA ARG A 143 -9.74 13.50 14.93
C ARG A 143 -8.56 12.93 14.17
N VAL A 144 -8.86 12.09 13.19
CA VAL A 144 -7.89 11.58 12.23
C VAL A 144 -8.19 12.10 10.83
N VAL A 145 -7.17 12.68 10.20
CA VAL A 145 -7.23 13.16 8.82
C VAL A 145 -6.46 12.17 7.95
N GLY A 146 -7.12 11.61 6.94
CA GLY A 146 -6.49 10.78 5.93
C GLY A 146 -6.12 11.60 4.70
N VAL A 147 -4.89 11.47 4.22
CA VAL A 147 -4.45 12.02 2.94
C VAL A 147 -3.98 10.91 2.03
N ASP A 148 -4.42 10.94 0.78
CA ASP A 148 -3.90 10.07 -0.28
C ASP A 148 -3.94 10.82 -1.60
N LEU A 149 -3.10 10.40 -2.54
CA LEU A 149 -3.13 10.85 -3.90
C LEU A 149 -4.21 10.04 -4.64
N TRP A 150 -5.47 10.46 -4.49
CA TRP A 150 -6.54 9.89 -5.29
C TRP A 150 -6.46 10.43 -6.71
N LEU A 151 -5.76 9.69 -7.56
CA LEU A 151 -5.75 9.95 -8.99
C LEU A 151 -7.16 9.68 -9.53
N ASN A 152 -7.81 10.76 -9.99
CA ASN A 152 -9.12 10.71 -10.65
C ASN A 152 -8.97 10.00 -12.00
N GLY A 153 -9.06 8.67 -12.00
CA GLY A 153 -9.05 7.84 -13.18
C GLY A 153 -10.11 6.75 -13.08
N LYS A 154 -10.77 6.43 -14.19
CA LYS A 154 -11.69 5.29 -14.29
C LYS A 154 -10.89 4.00 -14.05
N GLY A 155 -10.88 3.49 -12.82
CA GLY A 155 -10.27 2.19 -12.51
C GLY A 155 -9.38 2.14 -11.25
N THR A 156 -9.10 3.26 -10.59
CA THR A 156 -8.39 3.20 -9.30
C THR A 156 -9.33 2.68 -8.21
N ARG A 157 -9.08 1.46 -7.71
CA ARG A 157 -9.80 0.85 -6.56
C ARG A 157 -9.61 1.59 -5.23
N LYS A 158 -8.96 2.74 -5.24
CA LYS A 158 -8.72 3.61 -4.09
C LYS A 158 -9.31 4.97 -4.43
N SER A 159 -10.38 5.33 -3.73
CA SER A 159 -11.02 6.64 -3.84
C SER A 159 -11.37 7.15 -2.46
N MET A 160 -11.43 8.47 -2.28
CA MET A 160 -11.90 9.09 -1.04
C MET A 160 -13.25 8.52 -0.59
N ALA A 161 -14.18 8.32 -1.54
CA ALA A 161 -15.48 7.74 -1.26
C ALA A 161 -15.38 6.31 -0.70
N SER A 162 -14.47 5.48 -1.23
CA SER A 162 -14.23 4.14 -0.71
C SER A 162 -13.71 4.15 0.73
N THR A 163 -12.76 5.05 1.04
CA THR A 163 -12.19 5.23 2.38
C THR A 163 -13.25 5.65 3.40
N LEU A 164 -14.08 6.64 3.03
CA LEU A 164 -15.17 7.12 3.88
C LEU A 164 -16.25 6.05 4.07
N ASN A 165 -16.54 5.24 3.05
CA ASN A 165 -17.46 4.12 3.17
C ASN A 165 -16.95 3.07 4.17
N THR A 166 -15.66 2.72 4.10
CA THR A 166 -15.02 1.84 5.09
C THR A 166 -15.11 2.43 6.51
N SER A 167 -14.93 3.75 6.65
CA SER A 167 -15.07 4.44 7.94
C SER A 167 -16.48 4.30 8.52
N LYS A 168 -17.52 4.35 7.68
CA LYS A 168 -18.92 4.09 8.09
C LYS A 168 -19.14 2.64 8.54
N LEU A 169 -18.59 1.67 7.80
CA LEU A 169 -18.69 0.24 8.17
C LEU A 169 -17.98 -0.08 9.48
N GLU A 170 -16.87 0.63 9.75
CA GLU A 170 -16.14 0.56 11.03
C GLU A 170 -16.75 1.44 12.14
N GLN A 171 -17.81 2.21 11.84
CA GLN A 171 -18.48 3.11 12.79
C GLN A 171 -17.54 4.18 13.39
N THR A 172 -16.67 4.73 12.54
CA THR A 172 -15.65 5.73 12.87
C THR A 172 -15.76 7.02 12.08
N GLN A 173 -16.79 7.16 11.24
CA GLN A 173 -16.99 8.29 10.35
C GLN A 173 -17.01 9.67 11.06
N GLU A 174 -17.38 9.69 12.35
CA GLU A 174 -17.40 10.91 13.18
C GLU A 174 -16.00 11.40 13.58
N TYR A 175 -14.99 10.51 13.55
CA TYR A 175 -13.59 10.80 13.87
C TYR A 175 -12.74 11.06 12.62
N VAL A 176 -13.24 10.68 11.44
CA VAL A 176 -12.44 10.60 10.20
C VAL A 176 -12.79 11.73 9.24
N THR A 177 -11.77 12.40 8.73
CA THR A 177 -11.87 13.30 7.57
C THR A 177 -10.86 12.88 6.51
N CYS A 178 -11.16 13.06 5.23
CA CYS A 178 -10.26 12.73 4.13
C CYS A 178 -10.01 13.96 3.24
N LYS A 179 -8.77 14.14 2.78
CA LYS A 179 -8.37 15.24 1.88
C LYS A 179 -7.38 14.75 0.83
N SER A 180 -7.59 15.12 -0.43
CA SER A 180 -6.64 14.75 -1.50
C SER A 180 -5.36 15.54 -1.32
N GLY A 181 -4.21 14.89 -1.47
CA GLY A 181 -2.92 15.56 -1.31
C GLY A 181 -1.75 14.65 -1.65
N ASP A 182 -0.67 15.24 -2.13
CA ASP A 182 0.59 14.55 -2.36
C ASP A 182 1.37 14.49 -1.05
N ALA A 183 1.91 13.31 -0.71
CA ALA A 183 2.74 13.16 0.49
C ALA A 183 4.02 14.02 0.45
N ARG A 184 4.46 14.42 -0.74
CA ARG A 184 5.61 15.31 -0.97
C ARG A 184 5.29 16.79 -0.79
N ASN A 185 4.03 17.14 -0.64
CA ASN A 185 3.55 18.50 -0.40
C ASN A 185 2.22 18.44 0.35
N LEU A 186 2.30 18.22 1.67
CA LEU A 186 1.14 18.01 2.51
C LEU A 186 0.37 19.33 2.69
N PRO A 187 -0.96 19.34 2.44
CA PRO A 187 -1.75 20.58 2.40
C PRO A 187 -2.21 21.00 3.81
N PHE A 188 -1.25 21.10 4.74
CA PHE A 188 -1.42 21.49 6.15
C PHE A 188 -0.31 22.45 6.57
N SER A 189 -0.60 23.27 7.57
CA SER A 189 0.40 24.12 8.20
C SER A 189 1.44 23.29 8.94
N ASP A 190 2.57 23.92 9.20
CA ASP A 190 3.62 23.38 10.05
C ASP A 190 3.06 23.10 11.46
N GLN A 191 3.62 22.09 12.13
CA GLN A 191 3.35 21.78 13.54
C GLN A 191 1.85 21.63 13.88
N TYR A 192 1.09 20.96 13.02
CA TYR A 192 -0.36 20.85 13.15
C TYR A 192 -0.84 19.58 13.87
N PHE A 193 -0.16 18.46 13.69
CA PHE A 193 -0.60 17.15 14.20
C PHE A 193 0.18 16.69 15.43
N ASP A 194 -0.52 16.06 16.38
CA ASP A 194 0.08 15.43 17.56
C ASP A 194 0.75 14.09 17.19
N ALA A 195 0.16 13.38 16.22
CA ALA A 195 0.75 12.17 15.67
C ALA A 195 0.60 12.09 14.14
N VAL A 196 1.58 11.49 13.48
CA VAL A 196 1.51 11.17 12.05
C VAL A 196 1.79 9.69 11.87
N VAL A 197 0.94 9.01 11.12
CA VAL A 197 1.11 7.60 10.79
C VAL A 197 1.14 7.42 9.28
N SER A 198 1.90 6.44 8.80
CA SER A 198 1.91 6.11 7.38
C SER A 198 2.27 4.66 7.14
N ALA A 199 1.46 3.96 6.35
CA ALA A 199 1.67 2.56 6.01
C ALA A 199 1.87 2.36 4.50
N LEU A 200 3.07 1.92 4.13
CA LEU A 200 3.47 1.57 2.76
C LEU A 200 3.31 2.72 1.74
N CYS A 201 3.21 3.98 2.19
CA CYS A 201 3.08 5.14 1.32
C CYS A 201 4.44 5.58 0.77
N LEU A 202 5.41 5.83 1.66
CA LEU A 202 6.71 6.38 1.28
C LEU A 202 7.48 5.49 0.29
N ASN A 203 7.43 4.16 0.45
CA ASN A 203 7.98 3.19 -0.51
C ASN A 203 7.64 3.46 -1.98
N ASN A 204 6.45 4.01 -2.26
CA ASN A 204 5.97 4.19 -3.63
C ASN A 204 6.38 5.55 -4.21
N LEU A 205 6.93 6.47 -3.40
CA LEU A 205 7.33 7.78 -3.88
C LEU A 205 8.55 7.67 -4.78
N GLY A 206 8.44 8.24 -5.98
CA GLY A 206 9.49 8.21 -6.99
C GLY A 206 9.68 6.85 -7.67
N GLU A 207 8.73 5.92 -7.51
CA GLU A 207 8.76 4.61 -8.19
C GLU A 207 8.84 4.76 -9.72
N GLU A 208 8.27 5.83 -10.28
CA GLU A 208 8.35 6.19 -11.70
C GLU A 208 9.78 6.46 -12.20
N HIS A 209 10.72 6.67 -11.28
CA HIS A 209 12.14 6.85 -11.56
C HIS A 209 12.98 5.61 -11.29
N GLY A 210 12.34 4.47 -10.95
CA GLY A 210 13.00 3.25 -10.52
C GLY A 210 13.34 3.27 -9.03
N ARG A 211 12.89 2.24 -8.30
CA ARG A 211 12.93 2.18 -6.82
C ARG A 211 14.29 2.51 -6.18
N SER A 212 15.38 2.05 -6.80
CA SER A 212 16.74 2.17 -6.25
C SER A 212 17.53 3.36 -6.79
N THR A 213 16.88 4.32 -7.47
CA THR A 213 17.59 5.51 -7.99
C THR A 213 17.70 6.61 -6.95
N ALA A 214 18.74 7.45 -7.08
CA ALA A 214 18.91 8.64 -6.26
C ALA A 214 17.71 9.60 -6.36
N LYS A 215 17.04 9.62 -7.53
CA LYS A 215 15.84 10.44 -7.74
C LYS A 215 14.65 9.91 -6.93
N ALA A 216 14.44 8.59 -6.92
CA ALA A 216 13.41 7.98 -6.07
C ALA A 216 13.67 8.25 -4.58
N ALA A 217 14.93 8.10 -4.13
CA ALA A 217 15.34 8.45 -2.77
C ALA A 217 14.99 9.90 -2.42
N LYS A 218 15.33 10.86 -3.30
CA LYS A 218 15.00 12.28 -3.09
C LYS A 218 13.50 12.52 -2.91
N GLU A 219 12.64 11.85 -3.68
CA GLU A 219 11.19 11.97 -3.56
C GLU A 219 10.65 11.38 -2.25
N ARG A 220 11.19 10.23 -1.80
CA ARG A 220 10.86 9.65 -0.49
C ARG A 220 11.25 10.57 0.66
N LEU A 221 12.46 11.12 0.61
CA LEU A 221 12.96 12.03 1.64
C LEU A 221 12.16 13.34 1.71
N LYS A 222 11.66 13.86 0.58
CA LYS A 222 10.70 14.99 0.59
C LYS A 222 9.43 14.65 1.35
N GLY A 223 8.85 13.47 1.08
CA GLY A 223 7.66 13.02 1.83
C GLY A 223 7.92 12.86 3.33
N LEU A 224 9.10 12.37 3.69
CA LEU A 224 9.53 12.25 5.08
C LEU A 224 9.71 13.64 5.75
N GLN A 225 10.26 14.61 5.03
CA GLN A 225 10.39 16.00 5.49
C GLN A 225 9.02 16.64 5.75
N GLU A 226 8.05 16.43 4.86
CA GLU A 226 6.70 16.94 5.03
C GLU A 226 6.00 16.34 6.26
N ILE A 227 6.18 15.04 6.51
CA ILE A 227 5.69 14.37 7.73
C ILE A 227 6.23 15.05 8.99
N ILE A 228 7.52 15.39 9.00
CA ILE A 228 8.16 16.05 10.15
C ILE A 228 7.68 17.50 10.27
N ARG A 229 7.55 18.21 9.15
CA ARG A 229 7.10 19.61 9.11
C ARG A 229 5.74 19.77 9.77
N VAL A 230 4.78 18.92 9.43
CA VAL A 230 3.40 18.98 9.97
C VAL A 230 3.27 18.42 11.39
N LEU A 231 4.31 17.78 11.93
CA LEU A 231 4.31 17.23 13.28
C LEU A 231 4.63 18.31 14.30
N LYS A 232 3.82 18.42 15.36
CA LYS A 232 4.09 19.32 16.49
C LYS A 232 5.41 18.98 17.20
N PRO A 233 6.06 19.94 17.87
CA PRO A 233 7.13 19.65 18.83
C PRO A 233 6.64 18.63 19.88
N GLY A 234 7.43 17.59 20.13
CA GLY A 234 7.03 16.47 21.01
C GLY A 234 6.02 15.48 20.40
N GLY A 235 5.49 15.76 19.20
CA GLY A 235 4.61 14.87 18.46
C GLY A 235 5.31 13.58 18.02
N GLN A 236 4.52 12.56 17.69
CA GLN A 236 4.98 11.21 17.40
C GLN A 236 4.70 10.78 15.95
N ALA A 237 5.70 10.28 15.22
CA ALA A 237 5.50 9.67 13.90
C ALA A 237 5.71 8.15 13.93
N VAL A 238 4.81 7.37 13.30
CA VAL A 238 4.94 5.91 13.18
C VAL A 238 4.80 5.48 11.72
N LEU A 239 5.87 4.92 11.16
CA LEU A 239 5.92 4.58 9.73
C LEU A 239 6.09 3.06 9.56
N TRP A 240 5.40 2.49 8.58
CA TRP A 240 5.60 1.11 8.16
C TRP A 240 5.99 1.08 6.69
N ASP A 241 7.18 0.57 6.40
CA ASP A 241 7.76 0.59 5.05
C ASP A 241 8.64 -0.67 4.84
N LEU A 242 8.95 -1.03 3.60
CA LEU A 242 9.53 -2.35 3.30
C LEU A 242 11.05 -2.27 3.14
N PHE A 243 11.53 -1.30 2.36
CA PHE A 243 12.87 -1.39 1.79
C PHE A 243 13.83 -0.30 2.25
N HIS A 244 13.32 0.85 2.70
CA HIS A 244 14.13 2.08 2.82
C HIS A 244 14.50 2.42 4.27
N GLY A 245 14.63 1.37 5.09
CA GLY A 245 14.87 1.39 6.53
C GLY A 245 15.97 2.32 6.99
N PRO A 246 17.20 1.94 6.66
CA PRO A 246 18.38 2.70 7.04
C PRO A 246 18.38 4.13 6.48
N GLU A 247 17.82 4.34 5.29
CA GLU A 247 17.77 5.65 4.63
C GLU A 247 16.95 6.67 5.46
N TYR A 248 15.78 6.25 5.97
CA TYR A 248 14.95 7.14 6.78
C TYR A 248 15.56 7.41 8.15
N GLU A 249 16.20 6.42 8.78
CA GLU A 249 16.82 6.61 10.10
C GLU A 249 17.89 7.70 10.07
N VAL A 250 18.81 7.65 9.11
CA VAL A 250 19.84 8.67 8.95
C VAL A 250 19.18 10.05 8.79
N LYS A 251 18.21 10.15 7.88
CA LYS A 251 17.56 11.43 7.62
C LYS A 251 16.76 11.97 8.81
N LEU A 252 16.11 11.09 9.58
CA LEU A 252 15.33 11.49 10.76
C LEU A 252 16.22 12.01 11.87
N ARG A 253 17.40 11.41 12.06
CA ARG A 253 18.41 11.91 13.00
C ARG A 253 18.94 13.29 12.55
N ASP A 254 19.24 13.46 11.27
CA ASP A 254 19.70 14.75 10.72
C ASP A 254 18.67 15.87 10.89
N LEU A 255 17.37 15.52 10.89
CA LEU A 255 16.26 16.45 11.05
C LEU A 255 15.84 16.66 12.52
N GLY A 256 16.66 16.22 13.48
CA GLY A 256 16.43 16.47 14.91
C GLY A 256 15.31 15.65 15.53
N MET A 257 14.94 14.50 14.94
CA MET A 257 14.01 13.57 15.58
C MET A 257 14.74 12.76 16.67
N GLU A 258 14.14 12.76 17.85
CA GLU A 258 14.59 12.02 19.02
C GLU A 258 13.98 10.60 19.04
N SER A 259 14.64 9.68 19.75
CA SER A 259 14.15 8.32 20.04
C SER A 259 13.83 7.44 18.83
N VAL A 260 14.48 7.69 17.69
CA VAL A 260 14.40 6.88 16.47
C VAL A 260 14.66 5.41 16.77
N THR A 261 13.64 4.56 16.62
CA THR A 261 13.75 3.11 16.80
C THR A 261 13.37 2.38 15.52
N ILE A 262 14.13 1.36 15.14
CA ILE A 262 13.75 0.44 14.06
C ILE A 262 13.32 -0.89 14.68
N SER A 263 12.20 -1.42 14.21
CA SER A 263 11.77 -2.79 14.50
C SER A 263 11.79 -3.61 13.25
N GLU A 264 12.51 -4.71 13.29
CA GLU A 264 12.23 -5.80 12.38
C GLU A 264 10.87 -6.39 12.72
N LEU A 265 10.12 -6.73 11.68
CA LEU A 265 8.92 -7.52 11.80
C LEU A 265 9.20 -8.92 11.25
N ARG A 266 9.14 -9.90 12.14
CA ARG A 266 9.19 -11.32 11.79
C ARG A 266 7.75 -11.85 11.71
N ILE A 267 7.15 -11.82 10.52
CA ILE A 267 5.72 -12.18 10.32
C ILE A 267 5.48 -13.70 10.39
N TYR A 268 6.49 -14.52 10.10
CA TYR A 268 6.35 -15.98 10.03
C TYR A 268 6.89 -16.70 11.28
N PRO A 269 6.26 -17.83 11.69
CA PRO A 269 6.82 -18.71 12.71
C PRO A 269 8.23 -19.16 12.33
N LYS A 270 9.08 -19.42 13.32
CA LYS A 270 10.51 -19.77 13.12
C LYS A 270 10.68 -20.92 12.12
N ASP A 271 9.72 -21.84 12.03
CA ASP A 271 9.85 -23.06 11.23
C ASP A 271 9.65 -22.85 9.71
N LEU A 272 9.28 -21.65 9.25
CA LEU A 272 9.03 -21.33 7.84
C LEU A 272 10.18 -20.51 7.20
N HIS A 273 11.43 -20.84 7.54
CA HIS A 273 12.62 -20.12 7.07
C HIS A 273 12.77 -20.05 5.53
N HIS A 274 12.19 -20.98 4.78
CA HIS A 274 12.28 -21.04 3.32
C HIS A 274 11.36 -20.05 2.59
N LEU A 275 10.32 -19.52 3.25
CA LEU A 275 9.44 -18.49 2.68
C LEU A 275 9.93 -17.06 2.98
N ARG A 276 11.19 -16.93 3.46
CA ARG A 276 11.86 -15.66 3.74
C ARG A 276 11.76 -14.68 2.57
N GLU A 277 12.07 -15.08 1.35
CA GLU A 277 12.24 -14.11 0.26
C GLU A 277 10.97 -13.37 -0.16
N LEU A 278 9.78 -13.93 0.07
CA LEU A 278 8.52 -13.32 -0.38
C LEU A 278 8.00 -12.21 0.54
N VAL A 279 8.43 -12.14 1.81
CA VAL A 279 7.91 -11.18 2.81
C VAL A 279 8.97 -10.70 3.83
N ALA A 280 10.22 -11.20 3.83
CA ALA A 280 11.16 -11.01 4.95
C ALA A 280 11.74 -9.61 5.14
N ASN A 281 11.51 -8.65 4.25
CA ASN A 281 11.98 -7.28 4.45
C ASN A 281 10.78 -6.35 4.60
N SER A 282 10.00 -6.52 5.67
CA SER A 282 9.08 -5.48 6.12
C SER A 282 9.64 -4.88 7.40
N GLN A 283 10.14 -3.66 7.32
CA GLN A 283 10.64 -2.93 8.49
C GLN A 283 9.54 -2.05 9.07
N ILE A 284 9.44 -2.00 10.40
CA ILE A 284 8.54 -1.06 11.06
C ILE A 284 9.40 -0.02 11.72
N TYR A 285 9.15 1.24 11.40
CA TYR A 285 9.85 2.37 11.96
C TYR A 285 9.08 2.79 13.18
N LYS A 286 9.67 2.43 14.32
CA LYS A 286 9.12 2.68 15.63
C LYS A 286 9.45 4.11 16.00
N LEU A 287 8.40 4.90 15.99
CA LEU A 287 8.22 6.07 16.82
C LEU A 287 9.35 7.10 16.78
N PHE A 288 9.07 8.20 16.10
CA PHE A 288 9.96 9.36 16.10
C PHE A 288 9.31 10.45 16.92
N ARG A 289 10.01 10.99 17.90
CA ARG A 289 9.54 12.17 18.63
C ARG A 289 10.24 13.41 18.09
N ARG A 290 9.51 14.44 17.72
CA ARG A 290 10.15 15.72 17.37
C ARG A 290 10.74 16.35 18.63
N GLY A 291 12.03 16.69 18.62
CA GLY A 291 12.67 17.35 19.76
C GLY A 291 11.93 18.62 20.17
N ARG A 292 11.95 18.93 21.47
CA ARG A 292 11.22 20.09 22.04
C ARG A 292 11.89 21.44 21.79
N ALA A 293 13.11 21.45 21.29
CA ALA A 293 13.87 22.68 21.03
C ALA A 293 14.38 22.68 19.60
N TYR A 294 13.69 23.39 18.70
CA TYR A 294 14.20 23.98 17.44
C TYR A 294 13.08 24.88 16.87
N ASP A 295 13.00 26.11 17.39
CA ASP A 295 12.18 27.22 16.88
C ASP A 295 13.01 28.07 15.89
N GLU A 296 13.62 27.43 14.90
CA GLU A 296 14.06 28.17 13.70
C GLU A 296 13.23 27.69 12.51
N PRO A 297 12.63 28.60 11.72
CA PRO A 297 12.04 28.21 10.45
C PRO A 297 13.14 27.54 9.62
N CYS A 298 12.83 26.38 9.03
CA CYS A 298 13.68 25.74 8.03
C CYS A 298 13.98 26.76 6.92
N THR A 299 15.07 27.52 7.08
CA THR A 299 15.69 28.22 5.97
C THR A 299 16.36 27.13 5.15
N VAL A 300 15.71 26.80 4.04
CA VAL A 300 16.39 26.11 2.93
C VAL A 300 17.76 26.77 2.75
N PRO A 301 18.88 26.03 2.77
CA PRO A 301 20.17 26.62 2.53
C PRO A 301 20.12 27.37 1.19
N LEU A 302 20.30 28.69 1.27
CA LEU A 302 20.53 29.57 0.12
C LEU A 302 21.81 29.10 -0.58
N GLY A 303 21.66 28.13 -1.47
CA GLY A 303 22.75 27.51 -2.22
C GLY A 303 22.31 26.95 -3.58
N TRP A 304 21.12 27.30 -4.04
CA TRP A 304 20.69 27.08 -5.43
C TRP A 304 20.20 28.42 -5.98
N THR A 305 21.16 29.30 -6.28
CA THR A 305 20.88 30.48 -7.09
C THR A 305 20.49 30.02 -8.49
N SER A 306 19.27 30.38 -8.88
CA SER A 306 18.78 30.32 -10.26
C SER A 306 19.61 31.26 -11.13
N SER A 307 20.73 30.78 -11.66
CA SER A 307 21.49 31.51 -12.67
C SER A 307 22.31 30.55 -13.52
N GLU A 308 21.62 29.75 -14.33
CA GLU A 308 22.16 29.35 -15.64
C GLU A 308 21.04 29.55 -16.65
N GLN A 309 21.13 30.71 -17.30
CA GLN A 309 20.36 31.09 -18.46
C GLN A 309 20.69 30.13 -19.61
N ILE A 310 19.70 29.44 -20.14
CA ILE A 310 19.69 29.07 -21.56
C ILE A 310 18.56 29.92 -22.17
N ALA A 311 18.97 30.96 -22.89
CA ALA A 311 18.09 31.79 -23.68
C ALA A 311 17.55 30.99 -24.89
N PRO A 312 16.27 31.17 -25.27
CA PRO A 312 15.82 30.88 -26.62
C PRO A 312 15.83 32.18 -27.42
N GLU A 313 16.76 32.32 -28.36
CA GLU A 313 16.62 33.28 -29.45
C GLU A 313 15.59 32.75 -30.45
N GLY A 314 14.71 33.63 -30.95
CA GLY A 314 13.92 33.37 -32.16
C GLY A 314 12.46 33.79 -32.12
N THR A 315 12.24 35.10 -32.00
CA THR A 315 11.08 35.88 -32.45
C THR A 315 10.07 35.22 -33.41
N SER A 316 8.77 35.32 -33.09
CA SER A 316 7.81 36.10 -33.90
C SER A 316 6.50 36.40 -33.14
N ARG A 317 6.02 37.62 -33.34
CA ARG A 317 4.88 38.30 -32.72
C ARG A 317 3.52 37.75 -33.17
N GLY A 318 2.50 37.92 -32.32
CA GLY A 318 1.07 37.84 -32.66
C GLY A 318 0.24 37.51 -31.42
N ALA A 319 -0.19 38.52 -30.65
CA ALA A 319 -1.50 39.17 -30.76
C ALA A 319 -2.60 38.39 -29.98
N TRP A 320 -3.21 39.13 -29.06
CA TRP A 320 -4.26 38.75 -28.13
C TRP A 320 -5.54 38.34 -28.85
N GLU A 321 -6.23 37.30 -28.36
CA GLU A 321 -7.68 37.21 -28.45
C GLU A 321 -8.28 36.25 -27.41
N HIS A 322 -9.22 36.79 -26.62
CA HIS A 322 -10.11 36.07 -25.71
C HIS A 322 -11.06 35.18 -26.51
N VAL A 323 -11.13 33.89 -26.19
CA VAL A 323 -12.10 32.96 -26.79
C VAL A 323 -13.30 32.79 -25.87
N ASP A 324 -14.46 33.22 -26.37
CA ASP A 324 -15.81 33.09 -25.81
C ASP A 324 -16.28 31.62 -25.91
N PRO A 325 -16.74 30.97 -24.81
CA PRO A 325 -17.17 29.57 -24.81
C PRO A 325 -18.46 29.26 -25.60
N ALA A 326 -19.13 30.23 -26.21
CA ALA A 326 -20.44 30.01 -26.83
C ALA A 326 -20.44 29.45 -28.26
N ARG A 327 -19.28 29.20 -28.89
CA ARG A 327 -19.20 28.81 -30.33
C ARG A 327 -18.78 27.38 -30.64
N GLU A 328 -18.59 26.51 -29.65
CA GLU A 328 -18.17 25.11 -29.85
C GLU A 328 -19.34 24.11 -29.76
N ARG A 329 -20.49 24.47 -30.35
CA ARG A 329 -21.66 23.57 -30.42
C ARG A 329 -22.32 23.48 -31.80
N ALA A 330 -21.62 23.87 -32.86
CA ALA A 330 -22.13 23.80 -34.23
C ALA A 330 -21.29 22.95 -35.20
N GLU A 331 -20.12 22.42 -34.80
CA GLU A 331 -19.35 21.50 -35.66
C GLU A 331 -18.63 20.43 -34.81
N ARG A 332 -19.39 19.39 -34.40
CA ARG A 332 -18.94 17.99 -34.27
C ARG A 332 -20.07 17.06 -33.86
#